data_AF-A0A7S2B767-F1
#
_entry.id   AF-A0A7S2B767-F1
#
_cell.length_a   1.000
_cell.length_b   1.000
_cell.length_c   1.000
_cell.angle_alpha   90.00
_cell.angle_beta   90.00
_cell.angle_gamma   90.00
#
_symmetry.space_group_name_H-M   'P 1'
#
loop_
_entity.id
_entity.type
_entity.pdbx_description
1 polymer ?
#
loop_
_entity_poly.entity_id
_entity_poly.type
_entity_poly.pdbx_seq_one_letter_code
_entity_poly.pdbx_strand_id
1 'polypeptide(L)'
;FASTILDDVFQKDGQYESMADLSGQNIILNSLQIIGIVLTLYLLPVVGSKKILCMAPVIIGVLCAVMGVLCNHYPDQTTLIFLTFCAMYSFLMFGFGPCNYLASSEHYPVGVRSTFAGFSAACSKLGAIVG
;
A
#
# COMPACT_ATOMS: atom_id res chain seq x y z
N PHE A 1 0.84 -6.79 -8.50
CA PHE A 1 0.38 -5.39 -8.38
C PHE A 1 1.56 -4.42 -8.39
N ALA A 2 2.45 -4.38 -7.38
CA ALA A 2 3.67 -3.54 -7.46
C ALA A 2 4.55 -3.85 -8.69
N SER A 3 4.79 -5.12 -8.99
CA SER A 3 5.57 -5.53 -10.16
C SER A 3 4.91 -5.15 -11.49
N THR A 4 3.59 -5.26 -11.59
CA THR A 4 2.83 -4.95 -12.81
C THR A 4 2.80 -3.45 -13.12
N ILE A 5 2.73 -2.59 -12.11
CA ILE A 5 2.79 -1.12 -12.32
C ILE A 5 4.22 -0.67 -12.64
N LEU A 6 5.24 -1.34 -12.06
CA LEU A 6 6.63 -1.12 -12.46
C LEU A 6 6.90 -1.57 -13.90
N ASP A 7 6.32 -2.69 -14.34
CA ASP A 7 6.36 -3.10 -15.75
C ASP A 7 5.73 -2.02 -16.64
N ASP A 8 4.54 -1.52 -16.32
CA ASP A 8 3.78 -0.57 -17.16
C ASP A 8 4.40 0.84 -17.21
N VAL A 9 5.03 1.29 -16.12
CA VAL A 9 5.70 2.61 -16.03
C VAL A 9 7.04 2.63 -16.78
N PHE A 10 7.70 1.49 -16.93
CA PHE A 10 9.00 1.37 -17.61
C PHE A 10 8.92 0.66 -18.97
N GLN A 11 7.74 0.26 -19.44
CA GLN A 11 7.52 -0.26 -20.80
C GLN A 11 7.51 0.86 -21.85
N LYS A 12 8.59 1.65 -21.94
CA LYS A 12 8.89 2.51 -23.09
C LYS A 12 10.00 1.79 -23.89
N ASP A 13 9.66 1.29 -25.08
CA ASP A 13 10.58 0.79 -26.13
C ASP A 13 11.00 -0.70 -26.20
N GLY A 14 10.14 -1.66 -25.84
CA GLY A 14 10.20 -3.01 -26.45
C GLY A 14 11.53 -3.78 -26.29
N GLN A 15 12.29 -3.49 -25.24
CA GLN A 15 13.47 -4.25 -24.83
C GLN A 15 13.27 -4.65 -23.37
N TYR A 16 13.58 -5.90 -23.04
CA TYR A 16 13.58 -6.39 -21.66
C TYR A 16 14.67 -5.63 -20.88
N GLU A 17 14.32 -4.51 -20.26
CA GLU A 17 15.16 -3.90 -19.22
C GLU A 17 15.29 -4.97 -18.13
N SER A 18 16.52 -5.40 -17.90
CA SER A 18 16.88 -6.66 -17.23
C SER A 18 16.01 -6.93 -16.00
N MET A 19 15.55 -8.18 -15.83
CA MET A 19 14.84 -8.65 -14.62
C MET A 19 15.56 -8.25 -13.31
N ALA A 20 16.87 -7.97 -13.39
CA ALA A 20 17.68 -7.42 -12.31
C ALA A 20 17.28 -6.00 -11.88
N ASP A 21 16.90 -5.09 -12.78
CA ASP A 21 16.50 -3.71 -12.45
C ASP A 21 15.11 -3.67 -11.82
N LEU A 22 14.16 -4.45 -12.35
CA LEU A 22 12.84 -4.65 -11.72
C LEU A 22 12.99 -5.25 -10.31
N SER A 23 13.88 -6.21 -10.14
CA SER A 23 14.19 -6.80 -8.83
C SER A 23 14.80 -5.76 -7.88
N GLY A 24 15.74 -4.94 -8.36
CA GLY A 24 16.37 -3.85 -7.59
C GLY A 24 15.34 -2.85 -7.07
N GLN A 25 14.40 -2.43 -7.91
CA GLN A 25 13.33 -1.50 -7.51
C GLN A 25 12.34 -2.13 -6.52
N ASN A 26 12.01 -3.42 -6.68
CA ASN A 26 11.18 -4.14 -5.71
C ASN A 26 11.84 -4.28 -4.33
N ILE A 27 13.17 -4.44 -4.27
CA ILE A 27 13.91 -4.49 -3.00
C ILE A 27 13.84 -3.13 -2.29
N ILE A 28 13.96 -2.03 -3.04
CA ILE A 28 13.83 -0.66 -2.49
C ILE A 28 12.40 -0.44 -1.94
N LEU A 29 11.38 -0.85 -2.71
CA LEU A 29 9.98 -0.79 -2.29
C LEU A 29 9.71 -1.60 -1.02
N ASN A 30 10.23 -2.83 -0.91
CA ASN A 30 10.08 -3.66 0.28
C ASN A 30 10.81 -3.07 1.50
N SER A 31 11.98 -2.45 1.29
CA SER A 31 12.73 -1.79 2.37
C SER A 31 11.96 -0.59 2.94
N LEU A 32 11.32 0.21 2.07
CA LEU A 32 10.45 1.34 2.45
C LEU A 32 9.14 0.91 3.11
N GLN A 33 8.68 -0.32 2.88
CA GLN A 33 7.53 -0.86 3.61
C GLN A 33 7.92 -1.18 5.06
N ILE A 34 9.09 -1.80 5.27
CA ILE A 34 9.57 -2.15 6.60
C ILE A 34 9.72 -0.90 7.48
N ILE A 35 10.30 0.19 6.93
CA ILE A 35 10.43 1.44 7.69
C ILE A 35 9.06 2.04 8.06
N GLY A 36 8.07 1.95 7.16
CA GLY A 36 6.70 2.41 7.43
C GLY A 36 5.99 1.62 8.53
N ILE A 37 6.23 0.31 8.60
CA ILE A 37 5.70 -0.57 9.66
C ILE A 37 6.31 -0.20 11.01
N VAL A 38 7.63 0.02 11.07
CA VAL A 38 8.32 0.42 12.30
C VAL A 38 7.79 1.78 12.79
N LEU A 39 7.61 2.74 11.89
CA LEU A 39 7.03 4.04 12.22
C LEU A 39 5.60 3.89 12.80
N THR A 40 4.81 2.98 12.24
CA THR A 40 3.45 2.69 12.72
C THR A 40 3.46 2.10 14.13
N LEU A 41 4.37 1.17 14.41
CA LEU A 41 4.51 0.57 15.75
C LEU A 41 4.84 1.63 16.82
N TYR A 42 5.65 2.63 16.46
CA TYR A 42 5.95 3.76 17.34
C TYR A 42 4.77 4.72 17.53
N LEU A 43 3.94 4.92 16.51
CA LEU A 43 2.77 5.82 16.58
C LEU A 43 1.52 5.17 17.21
N LEU A 44 1.47 3.85 17.23
CA LEU A 44 0.39 3.05 17.80
C LEU A 44 0.02 3.42 19.24
N PRO A 45 0.96 3.52 20.22
CA PRO A 45 0.63 3.86 21.60
C PRO A 45 0.06 5.29 21.77
N VAL A 46 0.32 6.20 20.83
CA VAL A 46 -0.10 7.62 20.94
C VAL A 46 -1.48 7.84 20.31
N VAL A 47 -1.75 7.21 19.18
CA VAL A 47 -2.95 7.50 18.36
C VAL A 47 -4.05 6.44 18.55
N GLY A 48 -3.68 5.21 18.93
CA GLY A 48 -4.58 4.09 19.13
C GLY A 48 -5.00 3.39 17.83
N SER A 49 -5.16 2.07 17.89
CA SER A 49 -5.39 1.15 16.76
C SER A 49 -6.55 1.58 15.85
N LYS A 50 -7.66 2.03 16.45
CA LYS A 50 -8.91 2.32 15.73
C LYS A 50 -8.86 3.60 14.88
N LYS A 51 -8.16 4.64 15.36
CA LYS A 51 -8.05 5.91 14.64
C LYS A 51 -7.11 5.79 13.45
N ILE A 52 -5.98 5.10 13.63
CA ILE A 52 -5.01 4.84 12.56
C ILE A 52 -5.66 4.04 11.42
N LEU A 53 -6.46 3.01 11.75
CA LEU A 53 -7.14 2.19 10.74
C LEU A 53 -8.14 2.98 9.88
N CYS A 54 -8.81 3.99 10.45
CA CYS A 54 -9.76 4.81 9.71
C CYS A 54 -9.06 5.93 8.90
N MET A 55 -7.96 6.48 9.41
CA MET A 55 -7.19 7.54 8.74
C MET A 55 -6.37 7.03 7.55
N ALA A 56 -5.77 5.84 7.65
CA ALA A 56 -4.91 5.27 6.61
C ALA A 56 -5.59 5.16 5.21
N PRO A 57 -6.79 4.56 5.06
CA PRO A 57 -7.44 4.46 3.74
C PRO A 57 -7.80 5.83 3.14
N VAL A 58 -8.11 6.82 3.97
CA VAL A 58 -8.42 8.18 3.51
C VAL A 58 -7.17 8.83 2.92
N ILE A 59 -6.04 8.74 3.63
CA ILE A 59 -4.76 9.31 3.18
C ILE A 59 -4.28 8.61 1.90
N ILE A 60 -4.36 7.28 1.85
CA ILE A 60 -4.00 6.49 0.66
C ILE A 60 -4.91 6.83 -0.52
N GLY A 61 -6.21 6.97 -0.29
CA GLY A 61 -7.17 7.34 -1.34
C GLY A 61 -6.87 8.72 -1.95
N VAL A 62 -6.53 9.70 -1.12
CA VAL A 62 -6.10 11.03 -1.59
C VAL A 62 -4.80 10.95 -2.38
N LEU A 63 -3.80 10.22 -1.89
CA LEU A 63 -2.52 10.05 -2.60
C LEU A 63 -2.70 9.33 -3.96
N CYS A 64 -3.61 8.36 -4.03
CA CYS A 64 -3.95 7.66 -5.27
C CYS A 64 -4.64 8.59 -6.27
N ALA A 65 -5.56 9.45 -5.81
CA ALA A 65 -6.20 10.46 -6.66
C ALA A 65 -5.18 11.48 -7.20
N VAL A 66 -4.24 11.94 -6.37
CA VAL A 66 -3.15 12.83 -6.78
C VAL A 66 -2.27 12.16 -7.84
N MET A 67 -1.95 10.89 -7.67
CA MET A 67 -1.19 10.09 -8.65
C MET A 67 -1.90 9.96 -9.99
N GLY A 68 -3.21 9.68 -9.99
CA GLY A 68 -3.99 9.59 -11.23
C GLY A 68 -3.97 10.90 -12.03
N VAL A 69 -4.04 12.04 -11.35
CA VAL A 69 -3.94 13.37 -11.99
C VAL A 69 -2.53 13.62 -12.52
N LEU A 70 -1.49 13.25 -11.78
CA LEU A 70 -0.09 13.47 -12.17
C LEU A 70 0.29 12.64 -13.40
N CYS A 71 -0.14 11.37 -13.47
CA CYS A 71 0.07 10.51 -14.63
C CYS A 71 -0.57 11.06 -15.90
N ASN A 72 -1.71 11.74 -15.79
CA ASN A 72 -2.41 12.30 -16.96
C ASN A 72 -1.79 13.63 -17.45
N HIS A 73 -1.12 14.38 -16.57
CA HIS A 73 -0.60 15.71 -16.90
C HIS A 73 0.90 15.73 -17.25
N TYR A 74 1.71 14.81 -16.72
CA TYR A 74 3.16 14.77 -16.93
C TYR A 74 3.69 13.35 -17.23
N PRO A 75 3.45 12.79 -18.43
CA PRO A 75 3.85 11.43 -18.78
C PRO A 75 5.38 11.22 -18.94
N ASP A 76 6.18 12.30 -19.04
CA ASP A 76 7.64 12.20 -19.22
C ASP A 76 8.45 12.29 -17.90
N GLN A 77 7.80 12.51 -16.76
CA GLN A 77 8.45 12.61 -15.45
C GLN A 77 8.37 11.29 -14.66
N THR A 78 8.96 10.22 -15.20
CA THR A 78 8.95 8.87 -14.62
C THR A 78 9.47 8.83 -13.17
N THR A 79 10.45 9.68 -12.83
CA THR A 79 11.04 9.75 -11.48
C THR A 79 10.06 10.30 -10.43
N LEU A 80 9.23 11.31 -10.76
CA LEU A 80 8.24 11.86 -9.83
C LEU A 80 7.09 10.89 -9.57
N ILE A 81 6.68 10.17 -10.61
CA ILE A 81 5.66 9.13 -10.51
C ILE A 81 6.20 7.99 -9.63
N PHE A 82 7.43 7.52 -9.87
CA PHE A 82 8.04 6.47 -9.05
C PHE A 82 8.20 6.87 -7.57
N LEU A 83 8.63 8.11 -7.29
CA LEU A 83 8.78 8.60 -5.91
C LEU A 83 7.43 8.66 -5.18
N THR A 84 6.40 9.16 -5.86
CA THR A 84 5.05 9.24 -5.29
C THR A 84 4.46 7.84 -5.10
N PHE A 85 4.82 6.88 -5.96
CA PHE A 85 4.41 5.48 -5.82
C PHE A 85 5.07 4.83 -4.60
N CYS A 86 6.37 5.06 -4.42
CA CYS A 86 7.12 4.64 -3.24
C CYS A 86 6.51 5.23 -1.95
N ALA A 87 6.16 6.52 -1.97
CA ALA A 87 5.53 7.17 -0.83
C ALA A 87 4.16 6.55 -0.52
N MET A 88 3.31 6.35 -1.53
CA MET A 88 2.00 5.73 -1.37
C MET A 88 2.11 4.31 -0.81
N TYR A 89 3.08 3.52 -1.28
CA TYR A 89 3.33 2.16 -0.80
C TYR A 89 3.81 2.13 0.65
N SER A 90 4.64 3.10 1.05
CA SER A 90 5.06 3.26 2.46
C SER A 90 3.88 3.64 3.35
N PHE A 91 3.00 4.55 2.91
CA PHE A 91 1.77 4.89 3.63
C PHE A 91 0.73 3.77 3.64
N LEU A 92 0.74 2.86 2.66
CA LEU A 92 -0.13 1.70 2.63
C LEU A 92 0.24 0.67 3.71
N MET A 93 1.53 0.46 3.92
CA MET A 93 2.01 -0.34 5.05
C MET A 93 1.95 0.41 6.38
N PHE A 94 1.85 1.74 6.33
CA PHE A 94 1.54 2.56 7.49
C PHE A 94 0.08 2.36 7.92
N GLY A 95 -0.13 1.75 9.08
CA GLY A 95 -1.46 1.51 9.65
C GLY A 95 -2.16 0.24 9.17
N PHE A 96 -2.34 0.02 7.86
CA PHE A 96 -3.22 -1.04 7.36
C PHE A 96 -2.76 -2.47 7.71
N GLY A 97 -1.44 -2.69 7.72
CA GLY A 97 -0.86 -3.97 8.12
C GLY A 97 -1.04 -4.25 9.62
N PRO A 98 -0.20 -3.68 10.49
CA PRO A 98 -0.16 -4.06 11.90
C PRO A 98 -1.43 -3.66 12.67
N CYS A 99 -2.04 -2.50 12.40
CA CYS A 99 -3.17 -2.01 13.21
C CYS A 99 -4.47 -2.81 12.95
N ASN A 100 -4.64 -3.37 11.75
CA ASN A 100 -5.83 -4.16 11.43
C ASN A 100 -5.85 -5.50 12.21
N TYR A 101 -4.71 -6.17 12.32
CA TYR A 101 -4.60 -7.40 13.11
C TYR A 101 -4.79 -7.14 14.61
N LEU A 102 -4.24 -6.03 15.12
CA LEU A 102 -4.37 -5.58 16.50
C LEU A 102 -5.82 -5.19 16.84
N ALA A 103 -6.46 -4.35 16.02
CA ALA A 103 -7.85 -3.95 16.22
C ALA A 103 -8.80 -5.15 16.13
N SER A 104 -8.52 -6.13 15.26
CA SER A 104 -9.29 -7.37 15.19
C SER A 104 -9.16 -8.22 16.46
N SER A 105 -8.00 -8.24 17.13
CA SER A 105 -7.89 -8.90 18.45
C SER A 105 -8.65 -8.21 19.56
N GLU A 106 -8.76 -6.87 19.52
CA GLU A 106 -9.42 -6.10 20.57
C GLU A 106 -10.95 -6.10 20.45
N HIS A 107 -11.48 -6.19 19.23
CA HIS A 107 -12.93 -6.05 18.98
C HIS A 107 -13.71 -7.35 18.91
N TYR A 108 -13.07 -8.49 18.63
CA TYR A 108 -13.79 -9.76 18.41
C TYR A 108 -13.45 -10.79 19.49
N PRO A 109 -14.46 -11.38 20.17
CA PRO A 109 -14.22 -12.52 21.04
C PRO A 109 -13.71 -13.72 20.23
N VAL A 110 -12.88 -14.54 20.86
CA VAL A 110 -12.09 -15.63 20.22
C VAL A 110 -12.88 -16.57 19.31
N GLY A 111 -14.19 -16.76 19.53
CA GLY A 111 -15.03 -17.66 18.73
C GLY A 111 -15.53 -17.11 17.39
N VAL A 112 -15.62 -15.79 17.21
CA VAL A 112 -16.18 -15.17 15.99
C VAL A 112 -15.16 -14.37 15.18
N ARG A 113 -13.94 -14.21 15.72
CA ARG A 113 -12.87 -13.44 15.10
C ARG A 113 -12.51 -13.95 13.69
N SER A 114 -12.53 -15.26 13.48
CA SER A 114 -12.21 -15.88 12.18
C SER A 114 -13.26 -15.57 11.11
N THR A 115 -14.56 -15.60 11.45
CA THR A 115 -15.66 -15.31 10.52
C THR A 115 -15.63 -13.85 10.05
N PHE A 116 -15.44 -12.91 10.98
CA PHE A 116 -15.36 -11.48 10.63
C PHE A 116 -14.07 -11.13 9.89
N ALA A 117 -12.94 -11.75 10.24
CA ALA A 117 -11.70 -11.60 9.48
C ALA A 117 -11.85 -12.16 8.05
N GLY A 118 -12.53 -13.29 7.89
CA GLY A 118 -12.85 -13.87 6.59
C GLY A 118 -13.73 -12.96 5.74
N PHE A 119 -14.76 -12.35 6.34
CA PHE A 119 -15.61 -11.37 5.66
C PHE A 119 -14.82 -10.14 5.19
N SER A 120 -13.96 -9.58 6.06
CA SER A 120 -13.10 -8.46 5.69
C SER A 120 -12.14 -8.83 4.56
N ALA A 121 -11.59 -10.05 4.55
CA ALA A 121 -10.72 -10.52 3.48
C ALA A 121 -11.48 -10.72 2.16
N ALA A 122 -12.74 -11.17 2.22
CA ALA A 122 -13.61 -11.26 1.05
C ALA A 122 -13.89 -9.87 0.45
N CYS A 123 -14.16 -8.86 1.29
CA CYS A 123 -14.32 -7.48 0.84
C CYS A 123 -13.07 -6.94 0.11
N SER A 124 -11.86 -7.23 0.62
CA SER A 124 -10.62 -6.83 -0.07
C SER A 124 -10.46 -7.52 -1.42
N LYS A 125 -10.83 -8.80 -1.53
CA LYS A 125 -10.81 -9.54 -2.80
C LYS A 125 -11.85 -9.01 -3.79
N LEU A 126 -13.07 -8.70 -3.32
CA LEU A 126 -14.11 -8.08 -4.15
C LEU A 126 -13.67 -6.70 -4.65
N GLY A 127 -13.03 -5.90 -3.80
CA GLY A 127 -12.45 -4.62 -4.21
C GLY A 127 -11.44 -4.77 -5.34
N ALA A 128 -10.58 -5.79 -5.29
CA ALA A 128 -9.60 -6.08 -6.34
C ALA A 128 -10.20 -6.67 -7.63
N ILE A 129 -11.46 -7.12 -7.61
CA ILE A 129 -12.17 -7.60 -8.81
C ILE A 129 -12.89 -6.43 -9.51
N VAL A 130 -13.39 -5.47 -8.72
CA VAL A 130 -14.17 -4.33 -9.22
C VAL A 130 -13.30 -3.17 -9.69
N GLY A 131 -12.19 -2.91 -9.00
CA GLY A 131 -11.19 -1.92 -9.38
C GLY A 131 -10.17 -2.49 -10.35
#